data_AF-A0A7R7HZ17-F1
#
_entry.id   AF-A0A7R7HZ17-F1
#
_cell.length_a   1.000
_cell.length_b   1.000
_cell.length_c   1.000
_cell.angle_alpha   90.00
_cell.angle_beta   90.00
_cell.angle_gamma   90.00
#
_symmetry.space_group_name_H-M   'P 1'
#
loop_
_entity.id
_entity.type
_entity.pdbx_description
1 polymer ?
#
loop_
_entity_poly.entity_id
_entity_poly.type
_entity_poly.pdbx_seq_one_letter_code
_entity_poly.pdbx_strand_id
1 'polypeptide(L)'
;MDATALLTDQYELTMVRAALADGTADRPCVFEVFGRRLPNGRRYGVVAGTGRLIELLREFRFTDEQVDLLRRQDVLDDRTARWLADYRFTGDIEGYAEGELYFPGSPILTVTAPFAVGVLLETLLLSVLNHDCAIASGAARMVTAAHGRPIIEMGSRRTHERSAVAAARAAYLAGFASTSNVAAGVRYGVPTAGTAAHAFTLLHDSEADAFASQIAALGPGTTLLVDTYDISQGIRTAIEVAGPQLGAIRIDSGDLSVMAVQARELLDSLGARDTRIVVSGDLDEHSIAALAAAPVDAYGAGTAVVTGSGAPTAQLVYKLVEVDGRPVVKRSENKKTVGGRKYAVRRHKPTGTAVEEVVASRCEPGAEPHDRALQRPYLVGGEPAADLPDLASSRAHLAECLVSIPWDGLKLSAGDPAIPVTMISN
;
A
#
# COMPACT_ATOMS: atom_id res chain seq x y z
N MET A 1 10.48 -21.27 4.34
CA MET A 1 9.35 -20.39 3.97
C MET A 1 8.46 -21.21 3.05
N ASP A 2 7.14 -21.15 3.22
CA ASP A 2 6.22 -21.84 2.30
C ASP A 2 6.43 -21.30 0.89
N ALA A 3 6.59 -22.18 -0.10
CA ALA A 3 6.75 -21.78 -1.48
C ALA A 3 5.49 -21.04 -1.96
N THR A 4 5.66 -19.90 -2.62
CA THR A 4 4.54 -18.99 -2.96
C THR A 4 3.74 -19.45 -4.17
N ALA A 5 4.18 -20.50 -4.86
CA ALA A 5 3.58 -20.98 -6.10
C ALA A 5 2.14 -21.50 -5.96
N LEU A 6 1.72 -21.92 -4.76
CA LEU A 6 0.31 -22.28 -4.49
C LEU A 6 -0.60 -21.07 -4.24
N LEU A 7 -0.06 -19.85 -4.22
CA LEU A 7 -0.85 -18.61 -4.21
C LEU A 7 -1.33 -18.26 -5.63
N THR A 8 -1.94 -19.23 -6.29
CA THR A 8 -2.39 -19.23 -7.68
C THR A 8 -3.81 -19.78 -7.73
N ASP A 9 -4.60 -19.36 -8.71
CA ASP A 9 -5.90 -19.94 -8.94
C ASP A 9 -5.79 -21.12 -9.92
N GLN A 10 -6.59 -22.17 -9.70
CA GLN A 10 -6.54 -23.39 -10.52
C GLN A 10 -6.78 -23.14 -12.03
N TYR A 11 -7.44 -22.05 -12.42
CA TYR A 11 -7.64 -21.74 -13.83
C TYR A 11 -6.31 -21.43 -14.54
N GLU A 12 -5.31 -20.88 -13.84
CA GLU A 12 -3.97 -20.63 -14.39
C GLU A 12 -3.30 -21.97 -14.74
N LEU A 13 -3.35 -22.95 -13.83
CA LEU A 13 -2.84 -24.31 -14.08
C LEU A 13 -3.58 -25.01 -15.21
N THR A 14 -4.90 -24.80 -15.30
CA THR A 14 -5.73 -25.35 -16.40
C THR A 14 -5.29 -24.81 -17.76
N MET A 15 -5.02 -23.50 -17.85
CA MET A 15 -4.52 -22.88 -19.07
C MET A 15 -3.12 -23.36 -19.43
N VAL A 16 -2.21 -23.50 -18.45
CA VAL A 16 -0.86 -24.04 -18.69
C VAL A 16 -0.94 -25.45 -19.25
N ARG A 17 -1.74 -26.33 -18.64
CA ARG A 17 -1.94 -27.71 -19.12
C ARG A 17 -2.43 -27.73 -20.57
N ALA A 18 -3.46 -26.93 -20.89
CA ALA A 18 -4.01 -26.84 -22.24
C ALA A 18 -2.98 -26.30 -23.26
N ALA A 19 -2.27 -25.23 -22.90
CA ALA A 19 -1.28 -24.60 -23.78
C ALA A 19 -0.04 -25.49 -24.01
N LEU A 20 0.34 -26.30 -23.02
CA LEU A 20 1.34 -27.34 -23.23
C LEU A 20 0.82 -28.36 -24.25
N ALA A 21 -0.40 -28.86 -24.05
CA ALA A 21 -0.99 -29.89 -24.91
C ALA A 21 -1.11 -29.45 -26.39
N ASP A 22 -1.53 -28.22 -26.66
CA ASP A 22 -1.72 -27.70 -28.02
C ASP A 22 -0.47 -27.03 -28.64
N GLY A 23 0.63 -26.94 -27.88
CA GLY A 23 1.91 -26.39 -28.34
C GLY A 23 2.01 -24.86 -28.31
N THR A 24 1.09 -24.17 -27.63
CA THR A 24 1.10 -22.70 -27.52
C THR A 24 1.77 -22.15 -26.25
N ALA A 25 2.19 -23.02 -25.32
CA ALA A 25 2.80 -22.65 -24.04
C ALA A 25 4.00 -21.69 -24.15
N ASP A 26 4.82 -21.86 -25.19
CA ASP A 26 6.08 -21.12 -25.35
C ASP A 26 5.94 -19.83 -26.17
N ARG A 27 4.72 -19.47 -26.60
CA ARG A 27 4.49 -18.26 -27.39
C ARG A 27 4.86 -17.01 -26.61
N PRO A 28 5.74 -16.13 -27.13
CA PRO A 28 6.06 -14.85 -26.51
C PRO A 28 4.82 -14.00 -26.28
N CYS A 29 4.60 -13.59 -25.03
CA CYS A 29 3.46 -12.81 -24.59
C CYS A 29 3.90 -11.55 -23.84
N VAL A 30 3.08 -10.50 -23.94
CA VAL A 30 3.16 -9.34 -23.05
C VAL A 30 1.85 -9.22 -22.29
N PHE A 31 1.95 -9.19 -20.97
CA PHE A 31 0.83 -8.96 -20.07
C PHE A 31 1.04 -7.65 -19.31
N GLU A 32 -0.05 -7.00 -18.91
CA GLU A 32 0.00 -5.74 -18.17
C GLU A 32 -0.99 -5.70 -17.01
N VAL A 33 -0.57 -5.07 -15.92
CA VAL A 33 -1.40 -4.68 -14.79
C VAL A 33 -1.81 -3.22 -14.95
N PHE A 34 -3.12 -2.94 -14.92
CA PHE A 34 -3.64 -1.57 -14.93
C PHE A 34 -5.02 -1.48 -14.27
N GLY A 35 -5.39 -0.27 -13.82
CA GLY A 35 -6.74 0.04 -13.31
C GLY A 35 -7.63 0.61 -14.42
N ARG A 36 -8.89 0.18 -14.52
CA ARG A 36 -9.85 0.78 -15.48
C ARG A 36 -10.49 2.08 -14.99
N ARG A 37 -10.50 2.24 -13.67
CA ARG A 37 -11.06 3.38 -12.94
C ARG A 37 -10.34 3.43 -11.60
N LEU A 38 -10.35 4.60 -10.98
CA LEU A 38 -9.99 4.71 -9.57
C LEU A 38 -11.21 4.33 -8.71
N PRO A 39 -11.00 3.88 -7.46
CA PRO A 39 -12.07 3.85 -6.47
C PRO A 39 -12.80 5.19 -6.37
N ASN A 40 -14.10 5.16 -6.05
CA ASN A 40 -14.97 6.33 -6.15
C ASN A 40 -14.42 7.51 -5.33
N GLY A 41 -14.39 8.70 -5.93
CA GLY A 41 -13.89 9.93 -5.31
C GLY A 41 -12.37 10.08 -5.21
N ARG A 42 -11.57 9.08 -5.60
CA ARG A 42 -10.10 9.20 -5.61
C ARG A 42 -9.60 9.94 -6.85
N ARG A 43 -8.66 10.87 -6.62
CA ARG A 43 -8.01 11.69 -7.66
C ARG A 43 -6.80 11.02 -8.30
N TYR A 44 -6.19 10.06 -7.61
CA TYR A 44 -5.05 9.28 -8.06
C TYR A 44 -5.06 7.92 -7.33
N GLY A 45 -4.27 6.98 -7.83
CA GLY A 45 -3.79 5.84 -7.06
C GLY A 45 -2.29 5.94 -6.83
N VAL A 46 -1.77 5.21 -5.85
CA VAL A 46 -0.34 5.10 -5.53
C VAL A 46 0.11 3.69 -5.87
N VAL A 47 1.15 3.55 -6.69
CA VAL A 47 1.78 2.27 -6.99
C VAL A 47 2.52 1.80 -5.74
N ALA A 48 2.12 0.65 -5.21
CA ALA A 48 2.75 0.05 -4.03
C ALA A 48 2.72 -1.48 -4.14
N GLY A 49 3.67 -2.12 -3.47
CA GLY A 49 3.81 -3.57 -3.39
C GLY A 49 4.82 -4.17 -4.37
N THR A 50 5.46 -3.39 -5.24
CA THR A 50 6.45 -3.91 -6.21
C THR A 50 7.69 -4.49 -5.53
N GLY A 51 8.25 -3.83 -4.49
CA GLY A 51 9.35 -4.41 -3.72
C GLY A 51 8.97 -5.74 -3.04
N ARG A 52 7.79 -5.80 -2.41
CA ARG A 52 7.27 -7.05 -1.82
C ARG A 52 7.02 -8.13 -2.88
N LEU A 53 6.50 -7.73 -4.04
CA LEU A 53 6.22 -8.65 -5.12
C LEU A 53 7.49 -9.36 -5.60
N ILE A 54 8.59 -8.62 -5.75
CA ILE A 54 9.88 -9.19 -6.17
C ILE A 54 10.39 -10.21 -5.14
N GLU A 55 10.24 -9.94 -3.83
CA GLU A 55 10.54 -10.93 -2.79
C GLU A 55 9.72 -12.22 -2.97
N LEU A 56 8.43 -12.09 -3.23
CA LEU A 56 7.52 -13.24 -3.40
C LEU A 56 7.78 -14.02 -4.69
N LEU A 57 8.18 -13.34 -5.77
CA LEU A 57 8.49 -13.96 -7.07
C LEU A 57 9.78 -14.78 -7.02
N ARG A 58 10.77 -14.38 -6.21
CA ARG A 58 11.99 -15.18 -5.98
C ARG A 58 11.67 -16.57 -5.42
N GLU A 59 10.68 -16.63 -4.55
CA GLU A 59 10.20 -17.86 -3.90
C GLU A 59 9.08 -18.57 -4.67
N PHE A 60 8.69 -18.06 -5.86
CA PHE A 60 7.59 -18.61 -6.65
C PHE A 60 8.07 -19.83 -7.43
N ARG A 61 8.09 -20.96 -6.71
CA ARG A 61 8.53 -22.28 -7.18
C ARG A 61 7.59 -23.36 -6.67
N PHE A 62 7.36 -24.40 -7.46
CA PHE A 62 6.62 -25.57 -7.00
C PHE A 62 7.61 -26.57 -6.40
N THR A 63 7.32 -27.04 -5.19
CA THR A 63 8.09 -28.13 -4.57
C THR A 63 7.59 -29.49 -5.08
N ASP A 64 8.45 -30.51 -5.04
CA ASP A 64 8.08 -31.87 -5.45
C ASP A 64 6.83 -32.38 -4.71
N GLU A 65 6.72 -32.09 -3.42
CA GLU A 65 5.55 -32.44 -2.60
C GLU A 65 4.26 -31.78 -3.09
N GLN A 66 4.33 -30.49 -3.47
CA GLN A 66 3.18 -29.76 -4.00
C GLN A 66 2.78 -30.27 -5.38
N VAL A 67 3.74 -30.54 -6.25
CA VAL A 67 3.48 -31.12 -7.59
C VAL A 67 2.81 -32.49 -7.46
N ASP A 68 3.35 -33.36 -6.60
CA ASP A 68 2.79 -34.68 -6.36
C ASP A 68 1.37 -34.61 -5.77
N LEU A 69 1.11 -33.67 -4.86
CA LEU A 69 -0.22 -33.44 -4.31
C LEU A 69 -1.23 -33.06 -5.40
N LEU A 70 -0.89 -32.07 -6.23
CA LEU A 70 -1.76 -31.59 -7.30
C LEU A 70 -1.99 -32.68 -8.37
N ARG A 71 -0.99 -33.52 -8.63
CA ARG A 71 -1.13 -34.70 -9.51
C ARG A 71 -2.10 -35.73 -8.92
N ARG A 72 -2.00 -36.05 -7.63
CA ARG A 72 -2.93 -36.98 -6.95
C ARG A 72 -4.38 -36.47 -6.94
N GLN A 73 -4.57 -35.16 -6.99
CA GLN A 73 -5.88 -34.50 -7.06
C GLN A 73 -6.41 -34.33 -8.49
N ASP A 74 -5.72 -34.89 -9.49
CA ASP A 74 -6.05 -34.76 -10.93
C ASP A 74 -6.09 -33.31 -11.44
N VAL A 75 -5.41 -32.39 -10.73
CA VAL A 75 -5.21 -31.01 -11.18
C VAL A 75 -4.16 -30.96 -12.29
N LEU A 76 -3.13 -31.80 -12.20
CA LEU A 76 -2.01 -31.87 -13.13
C LEU A 76 -1.95 -33.23 -13.82
N ASP A 77 -1.65 -33.22 -15.13
CA ASP A 77 -1.17 -34.43 -15.81
C ASP A 77 0.36 -34.56 -15.71
N ASP A 78 0.90 -35.71 -16.09
CA ASP A 78 2.34 -36.02 -16.02
C ASP A 78 3.22 -35.05 -16.80
N ARG A 79 2.68 -34.43 -17.85
CA ARG A 79 3.42 -33.43 -18.64
C ARG A 79 3.50 -32.11 -17.88
N THR A 80 2.37 -31.64 -17.36
CA THR A 80 2.27 -30.40 -16.61
C THR A 80 3.03 -30.50 -15.29
N ALA A 81 2.96 -31.64 -14.61
CA ALA A 81 3.71 -31.90 -13.38
C ALA A 81 5.22 -31.75 -13.57
N ARG A 82 5.78 -32.37 -14.63
CA ARG A 82 7.20 -32.22 -14.96
C ARG A 82 7.58 -30.77 -15.27
N TRP A 83 6.74 -30.08 -16.04
CA TRP A 83 6.97 -28.68 -16.38
C TRP A 83 6.96 -27.76 -15.13
N LEU A 84 6.04 -28.00 -14.18
CA LEU A 84 5.95 -27.22 -12.94
C LEU A 84 7.11 -27.48 -11.97
N ALA A 85 7.62 -28.72 -11.91
CA ALA A 85 8.80 -29.03 -11.09
C ALA A 85 10.04 -28.22 -11.53
N ASP A 86 10.19 -28.04 -12.84
CA ASP A 86 11.28 -27.26 -13.44
C ASP A 86 10.96 -25.74 -13.53
N TYR A 87 9.75 -25.31 -13.16
CA TYR A 87 9.30 -23.94 -13.35
C TYR A 87 10.24 -22.93 -12.69
N ARG A 88 10.72 -21.97 -13.48
CA ARG A 88 11.39 -20.76 -13.02
C ARG A 88 10.81 -19.58 -13.79
N PHE A 89 10.57 -18.46 -13.13
CA PHE A 89 10.30 -17.22 -13.84
C PHE A 89 11.59 -16.74 -14.51
N THR A 90 11.58 -16.66 -15.83
CA THR A 90 12.73 -16.25 -16.68
C THR A 90 12.40 -15.07 -17.59
N GLY A 91 11.26 -14.41 -17.36
CA GLY A 91 10.79 -13.28 -18.16
C GLY A 91 11.31 -11.94 -17.64
N ASP A 92 10.89 -10.88 -18.30
CA ASP A 92 11.16 -9.50 -17.88
C ASP A 92 9.94 -8.92 -17.16
N ILE A 93 10.19 -8.13 -16.12
CA ILE A 93 9.18 -7.31 -15.46
C ILE A 93 9.67 -5.87 -15.44
N GLU A 94 8.85 -4.98 -15.97
CA GLU A 94 9.02 -3.54 -15.88
C GLU A 94 7.75 -2.94 -15.28
N GLY A 95 7.82 -1.71 -14.80
CA GLY A 95 6.64 -1.03 -14.29
C GLY A 95 6.97 0.32 -13.72
N TYR A 96 5.94 0.97 -13.18
CA TYR A 96 6.09 2.27 -12.54
C TYR A 96 6.93 2.13 -11.28
N ALA A 97 7.70 3.16 -10.92
CA ALA A 97 8.41 3.19 -9.65
C ALA A 97 7.44 3.01 -8.46
N GLU A 98 7.83 2.26 -7.42
CA GLU A 98 7.02 2.20 -6.20
C GLU A 98 6.95 3.59 -5.56
N GLY A 99 5.74 4.03 -5.20
CA GLY A 99 5.44 5.41 -4.80
C GLY A 99 4.94 6.30 -5.94
N GLU A 100 5.03 5.89 -7.21
CA GLU A 100 4.51 6.68 -8.32
C GLU A 100 2.97 6.77 -8.27
N LEU A 101 2.42 7.89 -8.76
CA LEU A 101 0.98 8.03 -8.91
C LEU A 101 0.53 7.37 -10.22
N TYR A 102 -0.61 6.69 -10.18
CA TYR A 102 -1.24 6.11 -11.37
C TYR A 102 -2.68 6.58 -11.54
N PHE A 103 -3.15 6.45 -12.76
CA PHE A 103 -4.46 6.90 -13.21
C PHE A 103 -5.17 5.79 -14.01
N PRO A 104 -6.47 5.95 -14.33
CA PRO A 104 -7.17 4.96 -15.14
C PRO A 104 -6.46 4.73 -16.50
N GLY A 105 -6.09 3.48 -16.78
CA GLY A 105 -5.40 3.10 -18.02
C GLY A 105 -3.87 3.04 -17.90
N SER A 106 -3.27 3.53 -16.82
CA SER A 106 -1.82 3.46 -16.59
C SER A 106 -1.32 2.00 -16.54
N PRO A 107 -0.35 1.59 -17.39
CA PRO A 107 0.26 0.27 -17.35
C PRO A 107 1.30 0.19 -16.23
N ILE A 108 0.84 0.04 -14.98
CA ILE A 108 1.69 0.14 -13.79
C ILE A 108 2.71 -1.01 -13.66
N LEU A 109 2.45 -2.14 -14.33
CA LEU A 109 3.38 -3.28 -14.41
C LEU A 109 3.21 -3.97 -15.76
N THR A 110 4.30 -4.37 -16.39
CA THR A 110 4.36 -5.12 -17.65
C THR A 110 5.21 -6.37 -17.43
N VAL A 111 4.68 -7.52 -17.84
CA VAL A 111 5.38 -8.82 -17.80
C VAL A 111 5.58 -9.30 -19.23
N THR A 112 6.83 -9.54 -19.62
CA THR A 112 7.18 -10.12 -20.92
C THR A 112 7.74 -11.53 -20.69
N ALA A 113 7.02 -12.55 -21.14
CA ALA A 113 7.38 -13.95 -20.92
C ALA A 113 6.67 -14.88 -21.91
N PRO A 114 7.12 -16.14 -22.08
CA PRO A 114 6.29 -17.18 -22.70
C PRO A 114 4.94 -17.31 -21.99
N PHE A 115 3.87 -17.68 -22.72
CA PHE A 115 2.51 -17.74 -22.21
C PHE A 115 2.41 -18.51 -20.88
N ALA A 116 2.91 -19.75 -20.84
CA ALA A 116 2.81 -20.59 -19.66
C ALA A 116 3.57 -20.02 -18.44
N VAL A 117 4.64 -19.25 -18.67
CA VAL A 117 5.44 -18.63 -17.61
C VAL A 117 4.75 -17.39 -17.04
N GLY A 118 4.25 -16.51 -17.91
CA GLY A 118 3.62 -15.26 -17.52
C GLY A 118 2.23 -15.45 -16.90
N VAL A 119 1.45 -16.39 -17.42
CA VAL A 119 0.05 -16.57 -17.00
C VAL A 119 -0.10 -17.06 -15.56
N LEU A 120 0.89 -17.78 -15.02
CA LEU A 120 0.89 -18.25 -13.62
C LEU A 120 1.05 -17.13 -12.58
N LEU A 121 1.42 -15.93 -13.02
CA LEU A 121 1.65 -14.81 -12.11
C LEU A 121 0.39 -14.00 -11.84
N GLU A 122 -0.71 -14.21 -12.56
CA GLU A 122 -1.89 -13.33 -12.53
C GLU A 122 -2.41 -13.16 -11.11
N THR A 123 -2.66 -14.27 -10.41
CA THR A 123 -3.25 -14.21 -9.06
C THR A 123 -2.31 -13.60 -8.03
N LEU A 124 -1.02 -13.95 -8.03
CA LEU A 124 -0.05 -13.37 -7.10
C LEU A 124 0.14 -11.87 -7.34
N LEU A 125 0.35 -11.45 -8.59
CA LEU A 125 0.52 -10.06 -9.00
C LEU A 125 -0.68 -9.23 -8.55
N LEU A 126 -1.89 -9.70 -8.88
CA LEU A 126 -3.12 -8.98 -8.55
C LEU A 126 -3.39 -8.97 -7.06
N SER A 127 -3.14 -10.04 -6.32
CA SER A 127 -3.30 -10.06 -4.87
C SER A 127 -2.39 -9.02 -4.21
N VAL A 128 -1.12 -8.94 -4.63
CA VAL A 128 -0.16 -8.00 -4.05
C VAL A 128 -0.50 -6.55 -4.40
N LEU A 129 -0.62 -6.25 -5.69
CA LEU A 129 -0.78 -4.88 -6.15
C LEU A 129 -2.17 -4.31 -5.81
N ASN A 130 -3.24 -5.13 -5.84
CA ASN A 130 -4.56 -4.60 -5.45
C ASN A 130 -4.62 -4.21 -3.98
N HIS A 131 -4.00 -4.99 -3.10
CA HIS A 131 -3.97 -4.69 -1.68
C HIS A 131 -3.08 -3.47 -1.42
N ASP A 132 -1.82 -3.50 -1.84
CA ASP A 132 -0.84 -2.49 -1.45
C ASP A 132 -1.17 -1.12 -2.06
N CYS A 133 -1.56 -1.06 -3.34
CA CYS A 133 -1.98 0.19 -3.97
C CYS A 133 -3.23 0.77 -3.27
N ALA A 134 -4.16 -0.08 -2.82
CA ALA A 134 -5.36 0.37 -2.11
C ALA A 134 -5.02 1.03 -0.76
N ILE A 135 -4.16 0.38 0.04
CA ILE A 135 -3.68 0.89 1.32
C ILE A 135 -2.87 2.17 1.12
N ALA A 136 -1.85 2.15 0.25
CA ALA A 136 -0.96 3.28 0.05
C ALA A 136 -1.71 4.53 -0.43
N SER A 137 -2.69 4.37 -1.33
CA SER A 137 -3.51 5.49 -1.79
C SER A 137 -4.40 6.08 -0.69
N GLY A 138 -4.98 5.25 0.20
CA GLY A 138 -5.77 5.73 1.34
C GLY A 138 -4.89 6.43 2.36
N ALA A 139 -3.74 5.83 2.68
CA ALA A 139 -2.75 6.38 3.59
C ALA A 139 -2.16 7.72 3.09
N ALA A 140 -1.89 7.87 1.79
CA ALA A 140 -1.38 9.12 1.22
C ALA A 140 -2.38 10.29 1.40
N ARG A 141 -3.69 10.01 1.29
CA ARG A 141 -4.75 10.98 1.57
C ARG A 141 -4.80 11.37 3.05
N MET A 142 -4.62 10.41 3.95
CA MET A 142 -4.52 10.66 5.39
C MET A 142 -3.29 11.52 5.73
N VAL A 143 -2.14 11.21 5.13
CA VAL A 143 -0.89 12.00 5.29
C VAL A 143 -1.08 13.44 4.80
N THR A 144 -1.74 13.61 3.66
CA THR A 144 -2.09 14.95 3.15
C THR A 144 -2.99 15.70 4.13
N ALA A 145 -4.03 15.05 4.66
CA ALA A 145 -4.97 15.62 5.62
C ALA A 145 -4.34 15.96 6.98
N ALA A 146 -3.28 15.25 7.38
CA ALA A 146 -2.60 15.45 8.67
C ALA A 146 -1.68 16.69 8.70
N HIS A 147 -1.44 17.35 7.54
CA HIS A 147 -0.66 18.59 7.45
C HIS A 147 0.69 18.55 8.20
N GLY A 148 1.42 17.44 8.05
CA GLY A 148 2.74 17.24 8.64
C GLY A 148 2.74 16.63 10.06
N ARG A 149 1.58 16.48 10.70
CA ARG A 149 1.47 15.76 11.98
C ARG A 149 1.68 14.26 11.75
N PRO A 150 2.47 13.58 12.60
CA PRO A 150 2.76 12.16 12.43
C PRO A 150 1.50 11.30 12.61
N ILE A 151 1.39 10.26 11.77
CA ILE A 151 0.37 9.23 11.86
C ILE A 151 1.03 7.89 12.17
N ILE A 152 0.41 7.13 13.07
CA ILE A 152 0.81 5.77 13.46
C ILE A 152 -0.19 4.78 12.87
N GLU A 153 0.30 3.75 12.19
CA GLU A 153 -0.53 2.65 11.70
C GLU A 153 -0.82 1.66 12.83
N MET A 154 -2.11 1.49 13.18
CA MET A 154 -2.57 0.70 14.33
C MET A 154 -3.63 -0.36 13.98
N GLY A 155 -3.78 -0.70 12.69
CA GLY A 155 -4.86 -1.52 12.16
C GLY A 155 -4.60 -3.02 12.13
N SER A 156 -3.46 -3.51 12.61
CA SER A 156 -3.09 -4.94 12.55
C SER A 156 -4.17 -5.90 13.08
N ARG A 157 -4.96 -5.48 14.07
CA ARG A 157 -6.06 -6.28 14.67
C ARG A 157 -7.37 -6.28 13.86
N ARG A 158 -7.40 -5.61 12.72
CA ARG A 158 -8.59 -5.39 11.87
C ARG A 158 -8.40 -5.96 10.45
N THR A 159 -7.30 -6.65 10.20
CA THR A 159 -6.98 -7.31 8.93
C THR A 159 -6.29 -8.65 9.18
N HIS A 160 -6.05 -9.42 8.11
CA HIS A 160 -5.42 -10.74 8.20
C HIS A 160 -3.95 -10.64 8.61
N GLU A 161 -3.42 -11.68 9.24
CA GLU A 161 -2.09 -11.71 9.86
C GLU A 161 -0.94 -11.37 8.89
N ARG A 162 -0.95 -11.89 7.65
CA ARG A 162 0.02 -11.52 6.62
C ARG A 162 -0.27 -10.15 6.01
N SER A 163 -1.54 -9.81 5.87
CA SER A 163 -2.00 -8.51 5.35
C SER A 163 -1.70 -7.35 6.31
N ALA A 164 -1.60 -7.60 7.61
CA ALA A 164 -1.23 -6.59 8.60
C ALA A 164 0.20 -6.08 8.40
N VAL A 165 1.14 -7.00 8.17
CA VAL A 165 2.55 -6.67 7.89
C VAL A 165 2.68 -5.90 6.57
N ALA A 166 1.94 -6.37 5.56
CA ALA A 166 1.79 -5.73 4.25
C ALA A 166 1.25 -4.30 4.33
N ALA A 167 0.14 -4.10 5.04
CA ALA A 167 -0.50 -2.80 5.20
C ALA A 167 0.38 -1.82 5.96
N ALA A 168 1.08 -2.27 7.01
CA ALA A 168 2.06 -1.46 7.74
C ALA A 168 3.19 -0.95 6.83
N ARG A 169 3.74 -1.81 5.96
CA ARG A 169 4.74 -1.42 4.95
C ARG A 169 4.16 -0.40 3.96
N ALA A 170 2.97 -0.63 3.42
CA ALA A 170 2.34 0.27 2.46
C ALA A 170 1.95 1.63 3.06
N ALA A 171 1.49 1.66 4.31
CA ALA A 171 1.21 2.89 5.04
C ALA A 171 2.49 3.69 5.32
N TYR A 172 3.59 3.01 5.67
CA TYR A 172 4.89 3.65 5.82
C TYR A 172 5.41 4.19 4.49
N LEU A 173 5.29 3.45 3.39
CA LEU A 173 5.60 3.98 2.05
C LEU A 173 4.79 5.25 1.77
N ALA A 174 3.51 5.28 2.17
CA ALA A 174 2.61 6.40 1.94
C ALA A 174 2.91 7.68 2.75
N GLY A 175 3.72 7.57 3.81
CA GLY A 175 4.11 8.72 4.64
C GLY A 175 3.81 8.57 6.13
N PHE A 176 3.17 7.48 6.59
CA PHE A 176 2.95 7.25 8.02
C PHE A 176 4.29 7.20 8.77
N ALA A 177 4.36 7.78 9.97
CA ALA A 177 5.62 7.92 10.69
C ALA A 177 6.10 6.60 11.31
N SER A 178 5.16 5.75 11.75
CA SER A 178 5.46 4.48 12.42
C SER A 178 4.28 3.50 12.32
N THR A 179 4.49 2.27 12.79
CA THR A 179 3.47 1.22 12.90
C THR A 179 3.49 0.56 14.29
N SER A 180 2.34 0.06 14.72
CA SER A 180 2.25 -0.88 15.86
C SER A 180 2.66 -2.31 15.51
N ASN A 181 2.85 -2.63 14.22
CA ASN A 181 3.16 -3.96 13.75
C ASN A 181 4.66 -4.28 13.90
N VAL A 182 5.00 -5.05 14.94
CA VAL A 182 6.39 -5.44 15.23
C VAL A 182 7.03 -6.23 14.08
N ALA A 183 6.28 -7.09 13.41
CA ALA A 183 6.81 -7.89 12.30
C ALA A 183 7.18 -7.02 11.08
N ALA A 184 6.46 -5.93 10.83
CA ALA A 184 6.82 -4.97 9.79
C ALA A 184 8.11 -4.21 10.14
N GLY A 185 8.33 -3.91 11.43
CA GLY A 185 9.58 -3.34 11.90
C GLY A 185 10.77 -4.25 11.67
N VAL A 186 10.64 -5.54 12.02
CA VAL A 186 11.71 -6.53 11.81
C VAL A 186 11.97 -6.78 10.32
N ARG A 187 10.91 -6.95 9.51
CA ARG A 187 11.04 -7.34 8.11
C ARG A 187 11.43 -6.19 7.17
N TYR A 188 10.90 -5.00 7.41
CA TYR A 188 10.99 -3.87 6.48
C TYR A 188 11.65 -2.63 7.07
N GLY A 189 12.12 -2.70 8.33
CA GLY A 189 12.77 -1.56 8.99
C GLY A 189 11.81 -0.41 9.30
N VAL A 190 10.49 -0.64 9.27
CA VAL A 190 9.49 0.39 9.60
C VAL A 190 9.62 0.75 11.08
N PRO A 191 9.74 2.03 11.47
CA PRO A 191 9.77 2.42 12.87
C PRO A 191 8.53 1.91 13.61
N THR A 192 8.75 1.19 14.71
CA THR A 192 7.66 0.65 15.52
C THR A 192 7.36 1.56 16.70
N ALA A 193 6.09 1.83 16.97
CA ALA A 193 5.62 2.59 18.13
C ALA A 193 4.48 1.85 18.83
N GLY A 194 4.44 1.94 20.15
CA GLY A 194 3.40 1.31 20.96
C GLY A 194 3.25 2.02 22.29
N THR A 195 2.05 1.95 22.84
CA THR A 195 1.69 2.44 24.18
C THR A 195 0.88 1.37 24.90
N ALA A 196 0.44 1.64 26.12
CA ALA A 196 -0.53 0.79 26.80
C ALA A 196 -1.91 0.80 26.10
N ALA A 197 -2.66 -0.29 26.29
CA ALA A 197 -4.08 -0.40 25.98
C ALA A 197 -4.89 -0.42 27.28
N HIS A 198 -6.22 -0.23 27.21
CA HIS A 198 -7.08 -0.23 28.38
C HIS A 198 -6.93 -1.48 29.27
N ALA A 199 -6.63 -2.64 28.68
CA ALA A 199 -6.37 -3.87 29.44
C ALA A 199 -5.24 -3.74 30.47
N PHE A 200 -4.24 -2.89 30.20
CA PHE A 200 -3.16 -2.62 31.16
C PHE A 200 -3.65 -1.78 32.33
N THR A 201 -4.47 -0.75 32.08
CA THR A 201 -5.09 0.05 33.15
C THR A 201 -6.02 -0.81 34.00
N LEU A 202 -6.88 -1.62 33.36
CA LEU A 202 -7.84 -2.52 34.02
C LEU A 202 -7.20 -3.69 34.78
N LEU A 203 -5.91 -3.97 34.56
CA LEU A 203 -5.16 -4.97 35.32
C LEU A 203 -4.81 -4.51 36.73
N HIS A 204 -4.77 -3.19 36.98
CA HIS A 204 -4.35 -2.60 38.24
C HIS A 204 -5.55 -2.24 39.12
N ASP A 205 -5.31 -2.13 40.43
CA ASP A 205 -6.33 -1.74 41.40
C ASP A 205 -6.80 -0.28 41.20
N SER A 206 -5.95 0.57 40.60
CA SER A 206 -6.28 1.94 40.24
C SER A 206 -5.58 2.40 38.96
N GLU A 207 -6.13 3.43 38.31
CA GLU A 207 -5.52 4.09 37.16
C GLU A 207 -4.17 4.74 37.51
N ALA A 208 -4.04 5.28 38.73
CA ALA A 208 -2.79 5.84 39.23
C ALA A 208 -1.68 4.78 39.34
N ASP A 209 -2.00 3.57 39.82
CA ASP A 209 -1.05 2.47 39.91
C ASP A 209 -0.58 2.02 38.52
N ALA A 210 -1.49 1.94 37.55
CA ALA A 210 -1.15 1.63 36.17
C ALA A 210 -0.21 2.67 35.57
N PHE A 211 -0.51 3.97 35.72
CA PHE A 211 0.34 5.04 35.23
C PHE A 211 1.69 5.04 35.93
N ALA A 212 1.74 4.84 37.25
CA ALA A 212 2.99 4.79 38.01
C ALA A 212 3.86 3.62 37.55
N SER A 213 3.27 2.45 37.33
CA SER A 213 3.99 1.29 36.79
C SER A 213 4.56 1.54 35.40
N GLN A 214 3.80 2.19 34.49
CA GLN A 214 4.29 2.50 33.15
C GLN A 214 5.41 3.54 33.18
N ILE A 215 5.28 4.58 34.00
CA ILE A 215 6.28 5.64 34.15
C ILE A 215 7.57 5.07 34.76
N ALA A 216 7.47 4.19 35.75
CA ALA A 216 8.64 3.54 36.34
C ALA A 216 9.40 2.69 35.31
N ALA A 217 8.70 2.03 34.38
CA ALA A 217 9.30 1.17 33.37
C ALA A 217 9.85 1.93 32.14
N LEU A 218 9.12 2.95 31.67
CA LEU A 218 9.38 3.61 30.38
C LEU A 218 9.85 5.06 30.50
N GLY A 219 9.83 5.62 31.71
CA GLY A 219 10.13 7.01 31.99
C GLY A 219 9.00 7.98 31.63
N PRO A 220 9.11 9.26 32.06
CA PRO A 220 8.06 10.26 31.90
C PRO A 220 7.80 10.68 30.44
N GLY A 221 8.74 10.41 29.52
CA GLY A 221 8.57 10.70 28.09
C GLY A 221 7.57 9.81 27.36
N THR A 222 6.96 8.83 28.05
CA THR A 222 5.98 7.89 27.48
C THR A 222 4.63 8.57 27.15
N THR A 223 3.72 7.77 26.58
CA THR A 223 2.33 8.17 26.31
C THR A 223 1.38 7.39 27.21
N LEU A 224 0.55 8.09 27.99
CA LEU A 224 -0.45 7.48 28.88
C LEU A 224 -1.85 7.51 28.25
N LEU A 225 -2.60 6.41 28.35
CA LEU A 225 -3.97 6.31 27.88
C LEU A 225 -4.93 6.78 28.96
N VAL A 226 -5.58 7.93 28.76
CA VAL A 226 -6.28 8.67 29.84
C VAL A 226 -7.80 8.53 29.82
N ASP A 227 -8.37 7.76 28.90
CA ASP A 227 -9.80 7.67 28.67
C ASP A 227 -10.40 6.32 29.09
N THR A 228 -9.78 5.64 30.08
CA THR A 228 -10.30 4.35 30.57
C THR A 228 -11.60 4.52 31.36
N TYR A 229 -11.70 5.58 32.17
CA TYR A 229 -12.87 5.86 33.02
C TYR A 229 -13.45 7.25 32.75
N ASP A 230 -12.63 8.29 32.91
CA ASP A 230 -12.99 9.69 32.67
C ASP A 230 -11.74 10.45 32.20
N ILE A 231 -11.83 11.11 31.04
CA ILE A 231 -10.68 11.78 30.39
C ILE A 231 -10.10 12.88 31.29
N SER A 232 -10.96 13.66 31.93
CA SER A 232 -10.54 14.76 32.79
C SER A 232 -9.79 14.25 34.01
N GLN A 233 -10.33 13.25 34.70
CA GLN A 233 -9.69 12.65 35.87
C GLN A 233 -8.43 11.88 35.48
N GLY A 234 -8.43 11.18 34.35
CA GLY A 234 -7.27 10.48 33.82
C GLY A 234 -6.11 11.42 33.52
N ILE A 235 -6.37 12.60 32.93
CA ILE A 235 -5.33 13.62 32.72
C ILE A 235 -4.76 14.14 34.04
N ARG A 236 -5.61 14.43 35.04
CA ARG A 236 -5.13 14.88 36.37
C ARG A 236 -4.25 13.83 37.02
N THR A 237 -4.69 12.58 37.00
CA THR A 237 -3.95 11.43 37.54
C THR A 237 -2.62 11.24 36.80
N ALA A 238 -2.62 11.35 35.47
CA ALA A 238 -1.41 11.26 34.66
C ALA A 238 -0.38 12.32 35.03
N ILE A 239 -0.80 13.58 35.23
CA ILE A 239 0.10 14.67 35.62
C ILE A 239 0.53 14.57 37.08
N GLU A 240 -0.33 14.13 37.99
CA GLU A 240 0.03 13.87 39.39
C GLU A 240 1.14 12.81 39.50
N VAL A 241 1.04 11.73 38.71
CA VAL A 241 1.99 10.62 38.73
C VAL A 241 3.28 10.93 37.95
N ALA A 242 3.16 11.50 36.74
CA ALA A 242 4.29 11.67 35.83
C ALA A 242 4.98 13.04 35.95
N GLY A 243 4.30 14.04 36.54
CA GLY A 243 4.69 15.45 36.52
C GLY A 243 4.39 16.16 35.18
N PRO A 244 4.64 17.49 35.11
CA PRO A 244 4.38 18.30 33.92
C PRO A 244 5.27 17.95 32.72
N GLN A 245 6.32 17.15 32.92
CA GLN A 245 7.20 16.62 31.88
C GLN A 245 6.64 15.40 31.12
N LEU A 246 5.39 15.00 31.36
CA LEU A 246 4.76 13.87 30.66
C LEU A 246 4.86 14.06 29.15
N GLY A 247 5.35 13.04 28.44
CA GLY A 247 5.61 13.13 27.01
C GLY A 247 4.35 13.27 26.14
N ALA A 248 3.30 12.51 26.45
CA ALA A 248 2.00 12.62 25.79
C ALA A 248 0.86 11.96 26.56
N ILE A 249 -0.37 12.34 26.24
CA ILE A 249 -1.60 11.59 26.55
C ILE A 249 -2.20 11.02 25.26
N ARG A 250 -2.92 9.90 25.36
CA ARG A 250 -3.73 9.32 24.28
C ARG A 250 -5.22 9.32 24.64
N ILE A 251 -6.05 9.75 23.70
CA ILE A 251 -7.53 9.72 23.77
C ILE A 251 -8.04 8.87 22.59
N ASP A 252 -8.87 7.86 22.86
CA ASP A 252 -9.37 6.89 21.88
C ASP A 252 -10.91 6.90 21.75
N SER A 253 -11.60 7.76 22.51
CA SER A 253 -13.06 7.78 22.61
C SER A 253 -13.65 9.19 22.76
N GLY A 254 -14.97 9.30 22.54
CA GLY A 254 -15.71 10.56 22.61
C GLY A 254 -15.64 11.41 21.33
N ASP A 255 -16.11 12.65 21.43
CA ASP A 255 -15.91 13.64 20.35
C ASP A 255 -14.47 14.15 20.42
N LEU A 256 -13.59 13.51 19.64
CA LEU A 256 -12.15 13.77 19.66
C LEU A 256 -11.79 15.25 19.46
N SER A 257 -12.60 16.01 18.70
CA SER A 257 -12.34 17.43 18.46
C SER A 257 -12.55 18.26 19.73
N VAL A 258 -13.66 18.03 20.43
CA VAL A 258 -14.00 18.69 21.69
C VAL A 258 -13.07 18.21 22.80
N MET A 259 -12.82 16.90 22.88
CA MET A 259 -11.96 16.30 23.89
C MET A 259 -10.51 16.80 23.79
N ALA A 260 -9.96 16.97 22.58
CA ALA A 260 -8.62 17.51 22.41
C ALA A 260 -8.49 18.95 22.93
N VAL A 261 -9.47 19.82 22.65
CA VAL A 261 -9.48 21.21 23.15
C VAL A 261 -9.54 21.23 24.68
N GLN A 262 -10.48 20.49 25.27
CA GLN A 262 -10.62 20.41 26.73
C GLN A 262 -9.38 19.81 27.40
N ALA A 263 -8.78 18.79 26.78
CA ALA A 263 -7.55 18.19 27.28
C ALA A 263 -6.38 19.18 27.25
N ARG A 264 -6.26 19.98 26.18
CA ARG A 264 -5.22 21.02 26.07
C ARG A 264 -5.37 22.09 27.16
N GLU A 265 -6.58 22.63 27.34
CA GLU A 265 -6.87 23.60 28.39
C GLU A 265 -6.55 23.06 29.78
N LEU A 266 -6.91 21.80 30.05
CA LEU A 266 -6.63 21.15 31.32
C LEU A 266 -5.13 20.93 31.55
N LEU A 267 -4.42 20.37 30.57
CA LEU A 267 -2.96 20.19 30.65
C LEU A 267 -2.25 21.53 30.92
N ASP A 268 -2.68 22.60 30.25
CA ASP A 268 -2.10 23.94 30.43
C ASP A 268 -2.36 24.49 31.84
N SER A 269 -3.56 24.26 32.38
CA SER A 269 -3.91 24.64 33.76
C SER A 269 -3.09 23.89 34.81
N LEU A 270 -2.65 22.68 34.50
CA LEU A 270 -1.80 21.84 35.33
C LEU A 270 -0.30 22.10 35.11
N GLY A 271 0.07 23.05 34.24
CA GLY A 271 1.46 23.40 33.92
C GLY A 271 2.15 22.48 32.91
N ALA A 272 1.44 21.50 32.34
CA ALA A 272 1.94 20.49 31.41
C ALA A 272 1.82 20.94 29.94
N ARG A 273 2.32 22.15 29.63
CA ARG A 273 2.14 22.81 28.33
C ARG A 273 2.78 22.08 27.14
N ASP A 274 3.85 21.32 27.41
CA ASP A 274 4.59 20.59 26.38
C ASP A 274 4.11 19.14 26.20
N THR A 275 3.19 18.66 27.05
CA THR A 275 2.61 17.31 26.93
C THR A 275 1.76 17.22 25.66
N ARG A 276 2.12 16.30 24.76
CA ARG A 276 1.44 16.13 23.47
C ARG A 276 0.10 15.41 23.60
N ILE A 277 -0.81 15.66 22.67
CA ILE A 277 -2.11 14.99 22.56
C ILE A 277 -2.10 14.09 21.34
N VAL A 278 -2.20 12.79 21.58
CA VAL A 278 -2.38 11.76 20.54
C VAL A 278 -3.84 11.35 20.53
N VAL A 279 -4.47 11.34 19.35
CA VAL A 279 -5.82 10.79 19.20
C VAL A 279 -5.79 9.54 18.35
N SER A 280 -6.51 8.51 18.76
CA SER A 280 -6.64 7.27 18.00
C SER A 280 -8.11 6.89 17.79
N GLY A 281 -8.33 5.99 16.85
CA GLY A 281 -9.66 5.44 16.55
C GLY A 281 -9.77 4.95 15.11
N ASP A 282 -11.00 4.80 14.62
CA ASP A 282 -11.27 4.53 13.21
C ASP A 282 -11.10 5.81 12.35
N LEU A 283 -9.94 6.47 12.49
CA LEU A 283 -9.56 7.69 11.80
C LEU A 283 -9.25 7.41 10.32
N ASP A 284 -9.98 8.11 9.47
CA ASP A 284 -9.78 8.22 8.02
C ASP A 284 -9.29 9.64 7.64
N GLU A 285 -9.08 9.90 6.34
CA GLU A 285 -8.62 11.22 5.89
C GLU A 285 -9.62 12.35 6.20
N HIS A 286 -10.92 12.05 6.31
CA HIS A 286 -11.97 13.04 6.55
C HIS A 286 -12.02 13.46 8.01
N SER A 287 -11.98 12.49 8.92
CA SER A 287 -11.89 12.72 10.36
C SER A 287 -10.55 13.35 10.76
N ILE A 288 -9.43 12.94 10.15
CA ILE A 288 -8.13 13.63 10.35
C ILE A 288 -8.22 15.10 9.92
N ALA A 289 -8.80 15.39 8.75
CA ALA A 289 -8.98 16.77 8.29
C ALA A 289 -9.90 17.59 9.22
N ALA A 290 -10.96 16.98 9.76
CA ALA A 290 -11.84 17.63 10.73
C ALA A 290 -11.11 17.98 12.04
N LEU A 291 -10.09 17.19 12.42
CA LEU A 291 -9.24 17.41 13.59
C LEU A 291 -8.08 18.39 13.34
N ALA A 292 -7.91 18.93 12.13
CA ALA A 292 -6.78 19.81 11.81
C ALA A 292 -6.75 21.08 12.68
N ALA A 293 -7.93 21.63 13.01
CA ALA A 293 -8.06 22.81 13.88
C ALA A 293 -7.96 22.49 15.39
N ALA A 294 -8.08 21.21 15.77
CA ALA A 294 -7.95 20.79 17.16
C ALA A 294 -6.46 20.70 17.57
N PRO A 295 -6.13 20.90 18.86
CA PRO A 295 -4.77 20.81 19.39
C PRO A 295 -4.35 19.34 19.52
N VAL A 296 -4.24 18.67 18.38
CA VAL A 296 -3.79 17.28 18.25
C VAL A 296 -2.39 17.28 17.65
N ASP A 297 -1.48 16.56 18.27
CA ASP A 297 -0.08 16.48 17.85
C ASP A 297 0.22 15.26 16.98
N ALA A 298 -0.54 14.17 17.15
CA ALA A 298 -0.37 12.94 16.36
C ALA A 298 -1.68 12.14 16.26
N TYR A 299 -1.76 11.29 15.23
CA TYR A 299 -2.93 10.45 14.95
C TYR A 299 -2.56 8.96 15.00
N GLY A 300 -3.45 8.12 15.53
CA GLY A 300 -3.41 6.67 15.40
C GLY A 300 -4.55 6.18 14.51
N ALA A 301 -4.23 5.67 13.32
CA ALA A 301 -5.23 5.19 12.36
C ALA A 301 -5.27 3.66 12.32
N GLY A 302 -6.45 3.09 12.53
CA GLY A 302 -6.68 1.64 12.62
C GLY A 302 -7.35 1.05 11.37
N THR A 303 -8.64 0.77 11.46
CA THR A 303 -9.40 0.01 10.44
C THR A 303 -9.40 0.70 9.09
N ALA A 304 -9.57 2.02 9.06
CA ALA A 304 -9.67 2.77 7.81
C ALA A 304 -8.42 2.59 6.95
N VAL A 305 -7.22 2.71 7.51
CA VAL A 305 -5.99 2.55 6.73
C VAL A 305 -5.83 1.12 6.19
N VAL A 306 -6.02 0.08 7.02
CA VAL A 306 -5.83 -1.33 6.60
C VAL A 306 -6.93 -1.88 5.68
N THR A 307 -8.00 -1.11 5.47
CA THR A 307 -9.09 -1.41 4.52
C THR A 307 -9.08 -0.48 3.30
N GLY A 308 -7.99 0.26 3.09
CA GLY A 308 -7.83 1.16 1.95
C GLY A 308 -8.78 2.36 1.99
N SER A 309 -9.12 2.82 3.19
CA SER A 309 -10.09 3.89 3.46
C SER A 309 -11.40 3.72 2.69
N GLY A 310 -12.06 2.58 2.91
CA GLY A 310 -13.31 2.21 2.24
C GLY A 310 -13.14 1.63 0.82
N ALA A 311 -11.92 1.55 0.29
CA ALA A 311 -11.60 0.89 -0.97
C ALA A 311 -10.60 -0.25 -0.75
N PRO A 312 -11.05 -1.47 -0.38
CA PRO A 312 -10.16 -2.58 0.01
C PRO A 312 -9.33 -3.16 -1.14
N THR A 313 -9.59 -2.75 -2.38
CA THR A 313 -8.88 -3.16 -3.59
C THR A 313 -8.74 -1.99 -4.55
N ALA A 314 -7.59 -1.91 -5.21
CA ALA A 314 -7.31 -0.94 -6.27
C ALA A 314 -8.06 -1.22 -7.59
N GLN A 315 -8.75 -2.37 -7.71
CA GLN A 315 -9.50 -2.80 -8.90
C GLN A 315 -8.62 -2.91 -10.17
N LEU A 316 -7.35 -3.26 -9.97
CA LEU A 316 -6.38 -3.56 -11.02
C LEU A 316 -6.72 -4.88 -11.69
N VAL A 317 -6.35 -5.00 -12.96
CA VAL A 317 -6.48 -6.23 -13.75
C VAL A 317 -5.18 -6.55 -14.46
N TYR A 318 -4.91 -7.84 -14.63
CA TYR A 318 -3.79 -8.36 -15.42
C TYR A 318 -4.32 -8.85 -16.75
N LYS A 319 -3.76 -8.40 -17.88
CA LYS A 319 -4.29 -8.73 -19.20
C LYS A 319 -3.19 -8.99 -20.21
N LEU A 320 -3.35 -10.06 -20.98
CA LEU A 320 -2.58 -10.31 -22.19
C LEU A 320 -2.92 -9.22 -23.23
N VAL A 321 -1.91 -8.49 -23.68
CA VAL A 321 -2.05 -7.39 -24.64
C VAL A 321 -1.31 -7.65 -25.94
N GLU A 322 -0.33 -8.55 -25.96
CA GLU A 322 0.44 -8.88 -27.16
C GLU A 322 0.83 -10.36 -27.18
N VAL A 323 0.79 -10.99 -28.36
CA VAL A 323 1.25 -12.37 -28.59
C VAL A 323 2.02 -12.42 -29.90
N ASP A 324 3.24 -12.96 -29.90
CA ASP A 324 4.13 -13.01 -31.07
C ASP A 324 4.29 -11.65 -31.77
N GLY A 325 4.40 -10.56 -30.99
CA GLY A 325 4.49 -9.19 -31.51
C GLY A 325 3.18 -8.62 -32.07
N ARG A 326 2.07 -9.38 -32.00
CA ARG A 326 0.75 -8.98 -32.49
C ARG A 326 -0.13 -8.49 -31.33
N PRO A 327 -0.65 -7.25 -31.39
CA PRO A 327 -1.61 -6.76 -30.41
C PRO A 327 -2.85 -7.64 -30.32
N VAL A 328 -3.29 -7.94 -29.10
CA VAL A 328 -4.53 -8.66 -28.83
C VAL A 328 -5.43 -7.85 -27.90
N VAL A 329 -6.75 -8.00 -28.08
CA VAL A 329 -7.76 -7.24 -27.32
C VAL A 329 -8.91 -8.17 -26.95
N LYS A 330 -9.31 -8.13 -25.68
CA LYS A 330 -10.62 -8.64 -25.26
C LYS A 330 -11.68 -7.58 -25.53
N ARG A 331 -12.64 -7.87 -26.41
CA ARG A 331 -13.81 -7.01 -26.64
C ARG A 331 -14.88 -7.29 -25.58
N SER A 332 -15.48 -6.23 -25.05
CA SER A 332 -16.72 -6.30 -24.27
C SER A 332 -17.49 -5.00 -24.45
N GLU A 333 -18.83 -5.04 -24.36
CA GLU A 333 -19.74 -3.93 -24.71
C GLU A 333 -19.37 -2.59 -24.05
N ASN A 334 -18.76 -2.61 -22.87
CA ASN A 334 -18.45 -1.42 -22.08
C ASN A 334 -16.96 -1.25 -21.70
N LYS A 335 -16.05 -2.05 -22.26
CA LYS A 335 -14.60 -1.94 -21.95
C LYS A 335 -13.77 -2.09 -23.23
N LYS A 336 -13.23 -0.98 -23.72
CA LYS A 336 -12.20 -0.98 -24.75
C LYS A 336 -10.84 -1.15 -24.07
N THR A 337 -10.16 -2.27 -24.33
CA THR A 337 -8.74 -2.45 -23.98
C THR A 337 -7.91 -2.16 -25.21
N VAL A 338 -6.83 -1.39 -25.05
CA VAL A 338 -5.86 -1.13 -26.11
C VAL A 338 -4.81 -2.24 -26.08
N GLY A 339 -4.74 -3.02 -27.16
CA GLY A 339 -3.76 -4.08 -27.33
C GLY A 339 -2.37 -3.51 -27.64
N GLY A 340 -1.35 -4.36 -27.52
CA GLY A 340 0.06 -4.02 -27.65
C GLY A 340 0.66 -3.56 -26.33
N ARG A 341 1.97 -3.81 -26.17
CA ARG A 341 2.76 -3.30 -25.04
C ARG A 341 2.68 -1.78 -24.98
N LYS A 342 2.42 -1.23 -23.80
CA LYS A 342 2.30 0.22 -23.59
C LYS A 342 3.49 0.81 -22.84
N TYR A 343 3.80 2.03 -23.22
CA TYR A 343 4.81 2.89 -22.62
C TYR A 343 4.16 4.19 -22.18
N ALA A 344 4.61 4.76 -21.07
CA ALA A 344 3.97 5.93 -20.47
C ALA A 344 4.99 7.00 -20.08
N VAL A 345 4.60 8.24 -20.36
CA VAL A 345 5.34 9.44 -19.99
C VAL A 345 4.38 10.37 -19.25
N ARG A 346 4.85 10.98 -18.16
CA ARG A 346 4.11 12.05 -17.49
C ARG A 346 4.63 13.42 -17.91
N ARG A 347 3.71 14.21 -18.45
CA ARG A 347 3.96 15.59 -18.86
C ARG A 347 3.98 16.51 -17.65
N HIS A 348 4.97 17.38 -17.60
CA HIS A 348 5.08 18.39 -16.54
C HIS A 348 5.24 19.79 -17.12
N LYS A 349 4.65 20.78 -16.45
CA LYS A 349 5.02 22.18 -16.66
C LYS A 349 6.47 22.41 -16.22
N PRO A 350 7.14 23.48 -16.70
CA PRO A 350 8.45 23.90 -16.17
C PRO A 350 8.46 24.12 -14.65
N THR A 351 7.30 24.38 -14.04
CA THR A 351 7.13 24.50 -12.57
C THR A 351 7.23 23.16 -11.83
N GLY A 352 7.31 22.04 -12.55
CA GLY A 352 7.27 20.69 -11.98
C GLY A 352 5.86 20.13 -11.74
N THR A 353 4.81 20.86 -12.11
CA THR A 353 3.42 20.39 -11.94
C THR A 353 3.05 19.42 -13.06
N ALA A 354 2.63 18.20 -12.70
CA ALA A 354 2.11 17.21 -13.64
C ALA A 354 0.82 17.71 -14.30
N VAL A 355 0.66 17.49 -15.60
CA VAL A 355 -0.51 17.95 -16.35
C VAL A 355 -1.26 16.86 -17.09
N GLU A 356 -0.58 15.78 -17.44
CA GLU A 356 -1.15 14.70 -18.26
C GLU A 356 -0.26 13.46 -18.16
N GLU A 357 -0.87 12.28 -18.21
CA GLU A 357 -0.16 11.04 -18.55
C GLU A 357 -0.45 10.68 -20.01
N VAL A 358 0.61 10.51 -20.81
CA VAL A 358 0.51 10.03 -22.19
C VAL A 358 0.95 8.58 -22.24
N VAL A 359 0.05 7.71 -22.68
CA VAL A 359 0.28 6.28 -22.82
C VAL A 359 0.21 5.90 -24.29
N ALA A 360 1.29 5.36 -24.84
CA ALA A 360 1.35 4.94 -26.23
C ALA A 360 1.49 3.42 -26.34
N SER A 361 0.77 2.81 -27.28
CA SER A 361 0.89 1.38 -27.59
C SER A 361 1.92 1.11 -28.68
N ARG A 362 2.79 0.13 -28.45
CA ARG A 362 3.86 -0.38 -29.33
C ARG A 362 5.01 0.59 -29.63
N CYS A 363 4.96 1.80 -29.10
CA CYS A 363 6.05 2.78 -29.20
C CYS A 363 6.13 3.60 -27.92
N GLU A 364 7.31 4.12 -27.63
CA GLU A 364 7.46 5.11 -26.58
C GLU A 364 6.82 6.45 -27.00
N PRO A 365 6.06 7.12 -26.12
CA PRO A 365 5.64 8.48 -26.37
C PRO A 365 6.86 9.39 -26.54
N GLY A 366 6.83 10.31 -27.51
CA GLY A 366 7.90 11.30 -27.64
C GLY A 366 7.97 12.17 -26.37
N ALA A 367 9.15 12.28 -25.75
CA ALA A 367 9.36 13.07 -24.55
C ALA A 367 9.55 14.57 -24.87
N GLU A 368 8.93 15.42 -24.07
CA GLU A 368 9.12 16.87 -24.04
C GLU A 368 10.05 17.27 -22.87
N PRO A 369 10.60 18.50 -22.87
CA PRO A 369 11.34 18.99 -21.71
C PRO A 369 10.53 18.87 -20.42
N HIS A 370 11.16 18.42 -19.33
CA HIS A 370 10.57 18.19 -17.99
C HIS A 370 9.70 16.94 -17.84
N ASP A 371 9.51 16.18 -18.91
CA ASP A 371 8.77 14.93 -18.83
C ASP A 371 9.52 13.85 -18.03
N ARG A 372 8.73 12.96 -17.44
CA ARG A 372 9.25 11.79 -16.72
C ARG A 372 8.76 10.52 -17.40
N ALA A 373 9.69 9.66 -17.82
CA ALA A 373 9.37 8.28 -18.16
C ALA A 373 8.92 7.54 -16.89
N LEU A 374 7.87 6.75 -17.00
CA LEU A 374 7.25 6.12 -15.83
C LEU A 374 7.73 4.68 -15.61
N GLN A 375 8.01 3.93 -16.68
CA GLN A 375 8.51 2.57 -16.56
C GLN A 375 10.00 2.50 -16.21
N ARG A 376 10.34 1.53 -15.35
CA ARG A 376 11.69 1.09 -15.05
C ARG A 376 11.76 -0.44 -14.95
N PRO A 377 12.94 -1.05 -15.15
CA PRO A 377 13.12 -2.49 -14.99
C PRO A 377 13.04 -2.91 -13.52
N TYR A 378 12.45 -4.08 -13.29
CA TYR A 378 12.39 -4.76 -12.00
C TYR A 378 13.02 -6.14 -12.05
N LEU A 379 12.69 -6.93 -13.07
CA LEU A 379 13.35 -8.21 -13.39
C LEU A 379 13.80 -8.19 -14.85
N VAL A 380 15.01 -8.68 -15.12
CA VAL A 380 15.56 -8.87 -16.46
C VAL A 380 15.99 -10.33 -16.59
N GLY A 381 15.34 -11.09 -17.48
CA GLY A 381 15.58 -12.52 -17.64
C GLY A 381 15.35 -13.35 -16.37
N GLY A 382 14.39 -12.93 -15.52
CA GLY A 382 14.10 -13.55 -14.23
C GLY A 382 14.94 -13.06 -13.05
N GLU A 383 16.00 -12.28 -13.30
CA GLU A 383 16.90 -11.78 -12.27
C GLU A 383 16.57 -10.33 -11.86
N PRO A 384 16.70 -9.98 -10.56
CA PRO A 384 16.52 -8.60 -10.08
C PRO A 384 17.40 -7.59 -10.81
N ALA A 385 16.83 -6.45 -11.21
CA ALA A 385 17.59 -5.32 -11.72
C ALA A 385 18.60 -4.80 -10.67
N ALA A 386 19.71 -4.23 -11.12
CA ALA A 386 20.81 -3.83 -10.22
C ALA A 386 20.46 -2.63 -9.31
N ASP A 387 19.53 -1.77 -9.73
CA ASP A 387 19.21 -0.46 -9.16
C ASP A 387 17.83 -0.41 -8.50
N LEU A 388 17.34 -1.52 -7.95
CA LEU A 388 16.02 -1.56 -7.29
C LEU A 388 15.94 -0.56 -6.12
N PRO A 389 14.92 0.32 -6.08
CA PRO A 389 14.73 1.25 -4.98
C PRO A 389 14.37 0.49 -3.70
N ASP A 390 14.91 0.96 -2.58
CA ASP A 390 14.48 0.52 -1.26
C ASP A 390 13.21 1.26 -0.82
N LEU A 391 12.61 0.81 0.29
CA LEU A 391 11.36 1.36 0.82
C LEU A 391 11.46 2.86 1.14
N ALA A 392 12.64 3.32 1.59
CA ALA A 392 12.89 4.73 1.92
C ALA A 392 12.93 5.60 0.66
N SER A 393 13.59 5.12 -0.39
CA SER A 393 13.64 5.78 -1.70
C SER A 393 12.25 5.87 -2.33
N SER A 394 11.46 4.79 -2.27
CA SER A 394 10.08 4.78 -2.75
C SER A 394 9.16 5.73 -1.96
N ARG A 395 9.35 5.83 -0.64
CA ARG A 395 8.65 6.81 0.21
C ARG A 395 9.00 8.24 -0.18
N ALA A 396 10.28 8.52 -0.43
CA ALA A 396 10.72 9.85 -0.89
C ALA A 396 10.15 10.18 -2.27
N HIS A 397 10.16 9.22 -3.20
CA HIS A 397 9.56 9.36 -4.53
C HIS A 397 8.07 9.74 -4.45
N LEU A 398 7.28 9.05 -3.62
CA LEU A 398 5.88 9.42 -3.44
C LEU A 398 5.72 10.84 -2.90
N ALA A 399 6.55 11.27 -1.94
CA ALA A 399 6.48 12.62 -1.40
C ALA A 399 6.72 13.67 -2.50
N GLU A 400 7.67 13.42 -3.42
CA GLU A 400 7.87 14.27 -4.59
C GLU A 400 6.67 14.25 -5.54
N CYS A 401 6.09 13.07 -5.81
CA CYS A 401 4.92 12.96 -6.68
C CYS A 401 3.70 13.70 -6.11
N LEU A 402 3.48 13.65 -4.80
CA LEU A 402 2.40 14.38 -4.13
C LEU A 402 2.59 15.91 -4.16
N VAL A 403 3.83 16.39 -4.28
CA VAL A 403 4.12 17.82 -4.52
C VAL A 403 3.88 18.19 -5.99
N SER A 404 4.16 17.27 -6.91
CA SER A 404 4.05 17.51 -8.35
C SER A 404 2.61 17.51 -8.89
N ILE A 405 1.66 16.86 -8.23
CA ILE A 405 0.28 16.78 -8.70
C ILE A 405 -0.42 18.16 -8.61
N PRO A 406 -1.38 18.48 -9.51
CA PRO A 406 -2.19 19.69 -9.36
C PRO A 406 -2.84 19.77 -7.97
N TRP A 407 -2.91 21.00 -7.41
CA TRP A 407 -3.37 21.22 -6.04
C TRP A 407 -4.77 20.66 -5.77
N ASP A 408 -5.64 20.65 -6.77
CA ASP A 408 -6.99 20.10 -6.70
C ASP A 408 -7.01 18.56 -6.72
N GLY A 409 -5.93 17.93 -7.17
CA GLY A 409 -5.68 16.50 -7.03
C GLY A 409 -5.47 16.04 -5.59
N LEU A 410 -5.13 16.96 -4.68
CA LEU A 410 -4.99 16.67 -3.23
C LEU A 410 -6.29 16.89 -2.44
N LYS A 411 -7.37 17.34 -3.09
CA LYS A 411 -8.65 17.56 -2.41
C LYS A 411 -9.24 16.23 -1.93
N LEU A 412 -9.83 16.27 -0.74
CA LEU A 412 -10.58 15.14 -0.18
C LEU A 412 -11.96 14.96 -0.83
N SER A 413 -12.53 16.03 -1.39
CA SER A 413 -13.83 15.98 -2.05
C SER A 413 -13.77 15.12 -3.32
N ALA A 414 -14.84 14.35 -3.52
CA ALA A 414 -14.98 13.47 -4.66
C ALA A 414 -14.85 14.23 -5.99
N GLY A 415 -14.29 13.57 -6.99
CA GLY A 415 -14.35 13.98 -8.38
C GLY A 415 -13.37 13.21 -9.25
N ASP A 416 -13.14 13.74 -10.45
CA ASP A 416 -12.34 13.10 -11.49
C ASP A 416 -10.85 12.97 -11.16
N PRO A 417 -10.13 12.06 -11.84
CA PRO A 417 -8.67 11.97 -11.78
C PRO A 417 -7.99 13.34 -11.90
N ALA A 418 -6.91 13.56 -11.14
CA ALA A 418 -6.24 14.86 -11.04
C ALA A 418 -5.61 15.32 -12.36
N ILE A 419 -5.21 14.38 -13.21
CA ILE A 419 -4.74 14.64 -14.56
C ILE A 419 -5.42 13.68 -15.53
N PRO A 420 -5.65 14.09 -16.78
CA PRO A 420 -6.11 13.21 -17.84
C PRO A 420 -5.05 12.15 -18.20
N VAL A 421 -5.54 11.02 -18.73
CA VAL A 421 -4.72 10.01 -19.40
C VAL A 421 -5.07 10.00 -20.88
N THR A 422 -4.11 10.32 -21.73
CA THR A 422 -4.26 10.28 -23.18
C THR A 422 -3.67 9.00 -23.73
N MET A 423 -4.52 8.18 -24.34
CA MET A 423 -4.13 6.94 -24.99
C MET A 423 -3.85 7.18 -26.47
N ILE A 424 -2.61 6.94 -26.90
CA ILE A 424 -2.18 6.98 -28.29
C ILE A 424 -2.10 5.54 -28.82
N SER A 425 -2.89 5.24 -29.84
CA SER A 425 -2.83 3.96 -30.56
C SER A 425 -2.43 4.23 -32.00
N ASN A 426 -1.32 3.63 -32.45
CA ASN A 426 -0.94 3.57 -33.86
C ASN A 426 -1.76 2.54 -34.63
#